data_AF-A0A2N0PNZ8-F1
#
_entry.id   AF-A0A2N0PNZ8-F1
#
_cell.length_a   1.000
_cell.length_b   1.000
_cell.length_c   1.000
_cell.angle_alpha   90.00
_cell.angle_beta   90.00
_cell.angle_gamma   90.00
#
_symmetry.space_group_name_H-M   'P 1'
#
loop_
_entity.id
_entity.type
_entity.pdbx_description
1 polymer ?
#
loop_
_entity_poly.entity_id
_entity_poly.type
_entity_poly.pdbx_seq_one_letter_code
_entity_poly.pdbx_strand_id
1 'polypeptide(L)'
;MKFLLKNEIIDWTRAFVKLFKRFSPSSLQLPKLHMWRYHTIHTIQRYGAINGLTTKTYETLHKNWVKNPYRMTNKKNILDQMFKTIRRQTIISIPKKIFKSKLEIMKSLLWELPISELQSLQIKLEHEKIVDDLCIEGMNHLINCLDHYLDEKSNVSESEDIYLKIYATGILSNNEIIYATSKFHGRARFSDVAIAMEDADYLTDDGICYGKVLMLAEISFLLNHPILPIVLVHWYDYYSKRHPIKFSICSEEI
;
A
#
# COMPACT_ATOMS: atom_id res chain seq x y z
N MET A 1 -41.10 -25.22 17.23
CA MET A 1 -40.17 -24.87 16.11
C MET A 1 -39.10 -25.93 15.83
N LYS A 2 -38.32 -26.44 16.82
CA LYS A 2 -37.23 -27.42 16.59
C LYS A 2 -37.65 -28.78 15.97
N PHE A 3 -38.81 -29.31 16.33
CA PHE A 3 -39.29 -30.62 15.84
C PHE A 3 -39.84 -30.57 14.41
N LEU A 4 -40.44 -29.45 14.00
CA LEU A 4 -41.04 -29.28 12.67
C LEU A 4 -39.97 -29.30 11.58
N LEU A 5 -38.88 -28.54 11.76
CA LEU A 5 -37.79 -28.47 10.79
C LEU A 5 -37.08 -29.83 10.57
N LYS A 6 -36.97 -30.67 11.62
CA LYS A 6 -36.38 -32.02 11.49
C LYS A 6 -37.23 -32.94 10.64
N ASN A 7 -38.53 -32.96 10.89
CA ASN A 7 -39.45 -33.80 10.14
C ASN A 7 -39.56 -33.31 8.69
N GLU A 8 -39.61 -32.00 8.46
CA GLU A 8 -39.60 -31.40 7.12
C GLU A 8 -38.35 -31.78 6.32
N ILE A 9 -37.15 -31.73 6.91
CA ILE A 9 -35.91 -32.14 6.24
C ILE A 9 -35.94 -33.63 5.88
N ILE A 10 -36.44 -34.48 6.78
CA ILE A 10 -36.54 -35.93 6.55
C ILE A 10 -37.55 -36.22 5.43
N ASP A 11 -38.72 -35.59 5.48
CA ASP A 11 -39.79 -35.81 4.50
C ASP A 11 -39.40 -35.28 3.13
N TRP A 12 -38.79 -34.10 3.06
CA TRP A 12 -38.22 -33.55 1.82
C TRP A 12 -37.14 -34.48 1.25
N THR A 13 -36.22 -34.98 2.09
CA THR A 13 -35.16 -35.89 1.64
C THR A 13 -35.74 -37.20 1.11
N ARG A 14 -36.78 -37.75 1.77
CA ARG A 14 -37.45 -38.98 1.33
C ARG A 14 -38.14 -38.77 -0.01
N ALA A 15 -38.84 -37.64 -0.20
CA ALA A 15 -39.48 -37.29 -1.46
C ALA A 15 -38.46 -37.09 -2.59
N PHE A 16 -37.38 -36.35 -2.31
CA PHE A 16 -36.28 -36.10 -3.25
C PHE A 16 -35.64 -37.42 -3.73
N VAL A 17 -35.30 -38.33 -2.80
CA VAL A 17 -34.74 -39.63 -3.17
C VAL A 17 -35.75 -40.44 -4.00
N LYS A 18 -37.02 -40.50 -3.59
CA LYS A 18 -38.05 -41.26 -4.32
C LYS A 18 -38.20 -40.79 -5.77
N LEU A 19 -38.18 -39.48 -6.02
CA LEU A 19 -38.36 -38.91 -7.36
C LEU A 19 -37.14 -39.08 -8.26
N PHE A 20 -35.93 -38.91 -7.70
CA PHE A 20 -34.71 -38.81 -8.51
C PHE A 20 -33.81 -40.06 -8.49
N LYS A 21 -34.10 -41.07 -7.65
CA LYS A 21 -33.27 -42.28 -7.52
C LYS A 21 -33.03 -42.98 -8.86
N ARG A 22 -34.04 -43.03 -9.75
CA ARG A 22 -33.94 -43.65 -11.07
C ARG A 22 -32.94 -42.98 -12.02
N PHE A 23 -32.58 -41.72 -11.77
CA PHE A 23 -31.65 -40.95 -12.60
C PHE A 23 -30.21 -40.97 -12.04
N SER A 24 -29.97 -41.62 -10.90
CA SER A 24 -28.68 -41.64 -10.24
C SER A 24 -28.15 -43.07 -10.11
N PRO A 25 -27.00 -43.40 -10.72
CA PRO A 25 -26.41 -44.74 -10.61
C PRO A 25 -26.00 -45.07 -9.17
N SER A 26 -25.71 -44.06 -8.35
CA SER A 26 -25.39 -44.22 -6.92
C SER A 26 -26.62 -44.25 -6.01
N SER A 27 -27.83 -44.33 -6.57
CA SER A 27 -29.09 -44.29 -5.80
C SER A 27 -29.22 -43.06 -4.89
N LEU A 28 -28.59 -41.93 -5.25
CA LEU A 28 -28.52 -40.70 -4.46
C LEU A 28 -27.86 -40.85 -3.06
N GLN A 29 -26.93 -41.79 -2.91
CA GLN A 29 -26.05 -41.86 -1.74
C GLN A 29 -24.97 -40.76 -1.79
N LEU A 30 -25.42 -39.50 -1.69
CA LEU A 30 -24.55 -38.33 -1.74
C LEU A 30 -24.15 -37.92 -0.31
N PRO A 31 -22.86 -37.78 0.01
CA PRO A 31 -22.41 -37.31 1.33
C PRO A 31 -23.05 -35.97 1.74
N LYS A 32 -23.26 -35.05 0.79
CA LYS A 32 -23.97 -33.79 1.02
C LYS A 32 -25.42 -33.99 1.45
N LEU A 33 -26.12 -34.98 0.87
CA LEU A 33 -27.50 -35.30 1.23
C LEU A 33 -27.56 -36.00 2.61
N HIS A 34 -26.57 -36.84 2.93
CA HIS A 34 -26.42 -37.46 4.24
C HIS A 34 -26.19 -36.40 5.32
N MET A 35 -25.24 -35.50 5.09
CA MET A 35 -24.98 -34.32 5.93
C MET A 35 -26.26 -33.51 6.13
N TRP A 36 -26.94 -33.16 5.03
CA TRP A 36 -28.19 -32.39 5.07
C TRP A 36 -29.25 -33.03 5.96
N ARG A 37 -29.45 -34.34 5.83
CA ARG A 37 -30.49 -35.09 6.56
C ARG A 37 -30.18 -35.29 8.05
N TYR A 38 -28.95 -35.65 8.39
CA TYR A 38 -28.63 -36.14 9.74
C TYR A 38 -27.91 -35.11 10.62
N HIS A 39 -27.14 -34.21 10.02
CA HIS A 39 -26.19 -33.41 10.78
C HIS A 39 -26.50 -31.90 10.73
N THR A 40 -27.34 -31.42 9.81
CA THR A 40 -27.67 -29.98 9.66
C THR A 40 -28.16 -29.35 10.95
N ILE A 41 -29.12 -29.98 11.61
CA ILE A 41 -29.73 -29.45 12.85
C ILE A 41 -28.71 -29.45 13.98
N HIS A 42 -27.97 -30.55 14.14
CA HIS A 42 -26.91 -30.64 15.14
C HIS A 42 -25.83 -29.58 14.90
N THR A 43 -25.45 -29.36 13.64
CA THR A 43 -24.46 -28.35 13.24
C THR A 43 -24.97 -26.94 13.55
N ILE A 44 -26.23 -26.64 13.26
CA ILE A 44 -26.84 -25.33 13.59
C ILE A 44 -26.87 -25.11 15.10
N GLN A 45 -27.26 -26.13 15.86
CA GLN A 45 -27.35 -26.04 17.32
C GLN A 45 -25.98 -25.83 17.96
N ARG A 46 -24.93 -26.45 17.42
CA ARG A 46 -23.58 -26.40 17.98
C ARG A 46 -22.78 -25.18 17.52
N TYR A 47 -22.95 -24.74 16.26
CA TYR A 47 -22.09 -23.74 15.63
C TYR A 47 -22.85 -22.51 15.08
N GLY A 48 -24.17 -22.46 15.23
CA GLY A 48 -24.99 -21.37 14.71
C GLY A 48 -25.27 -21.48 13.21
N ALA A 49 -25.46 -20.35 12.53
CA ALA A 49 -25.85 -20.35 11.12
C ALA A 49 -24.82 -21.04 10.21
N ILE A 50 -25.28 -21.95 9.33
CA ILE A 50 -24.43 -22.73 8.41
C ILE A 50 -23.60 -21.83 7.49
N ASN A 51 -24.08 -20.61 7.19
CA ASN A 51 -23.35 -19.65 6.37
C ASN A 51 -21.94 -19.36 6.89
N GLY A 52 -21.74 -19.41 8.22
CA GLY A 52 -20.42 -19.25 8.84
C GLY A 52 -19.44 -20.40 8.59
N LEU A 53 -19.93 -21.55 8.12
CA LEU A 53 -19.13 -22.74 7.79
C LEU A 53 -18.84 -22.86 6.28
N THR A 54 -19.24 -21.87 5.48
CA THR A 54 -19.05 -21.92 4.02
C THR A 54 -17.64 -21.52 3.61
N THR A 55 -17.12 -22.12 2.55
CA THR A 55 -15.82 -21.78 1.94
C THR A 55 -15.89 -20.56 1.03
N LYS A 56 -17.04 -19.88 0.93
CA LYS A 56 -17.29 -18.79 -0.03
C LYS A 56 -16.26 -17.66 0.08
N THR A 57 -15.91 -17.25 1.30
CA THR A 57 -14.91 -16.21 1.54
C THR A 57 -13.54 -16.67 1.07
N TYR A 58 -13.13 -17.89 1.41
CA TYR A 58 -11.86 -18.47 0.98
C TYR A 58 -11.78 -18.61 -0.54
N GLU A 59 -12.85 -19.08 -1.19
CA GLU A 59 -12.92 -19.19 -2.65
C GLU A 59 -12.82 -17.84 -3.35
N THR A 60 -13.44 -16.81 -2.77
CA THR A 60 -13.38 -15.43 -3.30
C THR A 60 -11.96 -14.87 -3.15
N LEU A 61 -11.34 -15.02 -1.98
CA LEU A 61 -9.95 -14.61 -1.76
C LEU A 61 -8.98 -15.35 -2.68
N HIS A 62 -9.10 -16.67 -2.80
CA HIS A 62 -8.27 -17.47 -3.69
C HIS A 62 -8.49 -17.08 -5.16
N LYS A 63 -9.72 -16.75 -5.57
CA LYS A 63 -9.97 -16.22 -6.92
C LYS A 63 -9.23 -14.89 -7.14
N ASN A 64 -9.38 -13.95 -6.20
CA ASN A 64 -8.86 -12.59 -6.33
C ASN A 64 -7.33 -12.54 -6.22
N TRP A 65 -6.73 -13.26 -5.27
CA TRP A 65 -5.32 -13.15 -4.94
C TRP A 65 -4.43 -14.25 -5.53
N VAL A 66 -5.02 -15.37 -5.99
CA VAL A 66 -4.25 -16.48 -6.58
C VAL A 66 -4.60 -16.68 -8.04
N LYS A 67 -5.87 -16.97 -8.37
CA LYS A 67 -6.25 -17.30 -9.75
C LYS A 67 -6.10 -16.13 -10.72
N ASN A 68 -6.56 -14.94 -10.35
CA ASN A 68 -6.48 -13.78 -11.23
C ASN A 68 -5.02 -13.35 -11.50
N PRO A 69 -4.16 -13.15 -10.47
CA PRO A 69 -2.76 -12.81 -10.71
C PRO A 69 -2.03 -13.89 -11.50
N TYR A 70 -2.28 -15.17 -11.21
CA TYR A 70 -1.70 -16.28 -11.97
C TYR A 70 -2.06 -16.24 -13.47
N ARG A 71 -3.34 -16.00 -13.80
CA ARG A 71 -3.81 -15.89 -15.19
C ARG A 71 -3.21 -14.71 -15.94
N MET A 72 -2.82 -13.65 -15.24
CA MET A 72 -2.16 -12.47 -15.81
C MET A 72 -0.66 -12.69 -16.06
N THR A 73 -0.07 -13.79 -15.58
CA THR A 73 1.35 -14.08 -15.81
C THR A 73 1.61 -14.69 -17.18
N ASN A 74 2.83 -14.51 -17.69
CA ASN A 74 3.31 -15.20 -18.88
C ASN A 74 3.86 -16.62 -18.59
N LYS A 75 3.62 -17.14 -17.38
CA LYS A 75 4.07 -18.45 -16.88
C LYS A 75 5.60 -18.64 -16.70
N LYS A 76 6.43 -17.61 -16.90
CA LYS A 76 7.84 -17.60 -16.49
C LYS A 76 7.98 -16.81 -15.19
N ASN A 77 8.80 -17.26 -14.23
CA ASN A 77 8.96 -16.58 -12.92
C ASN A 77 7.62 -16.17 -12.29
N ILE A 78 6.70 -17.14 -12.20
CA ILE A 78 5.27 -16.93 -11.86
C ILE A 78 5.10 -16.17 -10.55
N LEU A 79 5.86 -16.53 -9.51
CA LEU A 79 5.72 -15.93 -8.18
C LEU A 79 6.02 -14.44 -8.20
N ASP A 80 7.13 -14.03 -8.82
CA ASP A 80 7.52 -12.63 -8.94
C ASP A 80 6.45 -11.80 -9.68
N GLN A 81 5.93 -12.32 -10.79
CA GLN A 81 4.85 -11.65 -11.54
C GLN A 81 3.55 -11.57 -10.76
N MET A 82 3.18 -12.63 -10.02
CA MET A 82 2.00 -12.62 -9.16
C MET A 82 2.16 -11.60 -8.04
N PHE A 83 3.30 -11.55 -7.35
CA PHE A 83 3.56 -10.57 -6.30
C PHE A 83 3.50 -9.13 -6.84
N LYS A 84 4.10 -8.87 -8.00
CA LYS A 84 4.01 -7.56 -8.67
C LYS A 84 2.57 -7.18 -8.99
N THR A 85 1.78 -8.12 -9.49
CA THR A 85 0.37 -7.90 -9.84
C THR A 85 -0.48 -7.60 -8.60
N ILE A 86 -0.28 -8.36 -7.52
CA ILE A 86 -0.95 -8.15 -6.24
C ILE A 86 -0.58 -6.78 -5.67
N ARG A 87 0.72 -6.45 -5.67
CA ARG A 87 1.22 -5.15 -5.19
C ARG A 87 0.58 -3.99 -5.94
N ARG A 88 0.45 -4.07 -7.27
CA ARG A 88 -0.25 -3.08 -8.09
C ARG A 88 -1.72 -2.95 -7.72
N GLN A 89 -2.44 -4.06 -7.56
CA GLN A 89 -3.85 -4.03 -7.15
C GLN A 89 -4.02 -3.36 -5.80
N THR A 90 -3.11 -3.61 -4.86
CA THR A 90 -3.11 -2.96 -3.54
C THR A 90 -2.86 -1.46 -3.69
N ILE A 91 -1.83 -1.05 -4.45
CA ILE A 91 -1.52 0.36 -4.71
C ILE A 91 -2.73 1.09 -5.31
N ILE A 92 -3.34 0.56 -6.37
CA ILE A 92 -4.52 1.16 -7.03
C ILE A 92 -5.75 1.21 -6.10
N SER A 93 -5.85 0.30 -5.13
CA SER A 93 -6.97 0.27 -4.19
C SER A 93 -6.88 1.34 -3.10
N ILE A 94 -5.68 1.81 -2.76
CA ILE A 94 -5.41 2.77 -1.68
C ILE A 94 -5.97 4.19 -2.02
N PRO A 95 -5.79 4.77 -3.22
CA PRO A 95 -6.15 6.15 -3.52
C PRO A 95 -7.53 6.33 -4.18
N LYS A 96 -8.51 5.45 -3.94
CA LYS A 96 -9.86 5.62 -4.55
C LYS A 96 -10.68 6.81 -4.04
N LYS A 97 -10.14 7.64 -3.14
CA LYS A 97 -10.67 8.96 -2.79
C LYS A 97 -9.66 10.02 -3.22
N ILE A 98 -9.68 10.37 -4.50
CA ILE A 98 -8.87 11.45 -5.04
C ILE A 98 -9.52 12.77 -4.61
N PHE A 99 -8.90 13.46 -3.67
CA PHE A 99 -9.08 14.89 -3.46
C PHE A 99 -7.76 15.54 -3.86
N LYS A 100 -7.77 16.45 -4.84
CA LYS A 100 -6.60 17.27 -5.13
C LYS A 100 -6.33 18.12 -3.89
N SER A 101 -5.16 18.01 -3.27
CA SER A 101 -4.89 18.69 -2.02
C SER A 101 -3.42 19.06 -1.85
N LYS A 102 -3.13 20.36 -1.99
CA LYS A 102 -1.82 20.94 -1.80
C LYS A 102 -1.31 20.76 -0.37
N LEU A 103 -0.01 20.49 -0.20
CA LEU A 103 0.67 20.54 1.09
C LEU A 103 0.69 21.98 1.62
N GLU A 104 0.14 22.21 2.81
CA GLU A 104 0.04 23.54 3.41
C GLU A 104 1.06 23.77 4.53
N ILE A 105 1.21 22.80 5.45
CA ILE A 105 2.00 23.01 6.67
C ILE A 105 2.80 21.76 7.01
N MET A 106 4.11 21.91 7.20
CA MET A 106 4.94 20.87 7.84
C MET A 106 4.95 21.06 9.37
N LYS A 107 4.88 19.96 10.12
CA LYS A 107 4.87 19.93 11.58
C LYS A 107 5.74 18.81 12.12
N SER A 108 6.04 18.90 13.41
CA SER A 108 6.82 17.90 14.15
C SER A 108 8.25 17.81 13.61
N LEU A 109 9.03 18.87 13.85
CA LEU A 109 10.44 18.96 13.47
C LEU A 109 11.22 17.79 14.07
N LEU A 110 11.92 17.06 13.21
CA LEU A 110 12.81 15.96 13.59
C LEU A 110 14.25 16.44 13.73
N TRP A 111 14.74 17.18 12.72
CA TRP A 111 16.12 17.66 12.67
C TRP A 111 16.17 19.05 12.02
N GLU A 112 17.07 19.89 12.53
CA GLU A 112 17.44 21.18 11.95
C GLU A 112 18.97 21.25 11.97
N LEU A 113 19.59 21.35 10.79
CA LEU A 113 21.04 21.34 10.65
C LEU A 113 21.49 22.07 9.37
N PRO A 114 22.73 22.59 9.33
CA PRO A 114 23.34 23.04 8.08
C PRO A 114 23.62 21.86 7.14
N ILE A 115 23.62 22.08 5.82
CA ILE A 115 23.87 21.02 4.82
C ILE A 115 25.24 20.35 5.05
N SER A 116 26.24 21.08 5.55
CA SER A 116 27.57 20.54 5.86
C SER A 116 27.54 19.38 6.87
N GLU A 117 26.54 19.32 7.75
CA GLU A 117 26.40 18.25 8.75
C GLU A 117 25.56 17.06 8.26
N LEU A 118 25.01 17.12 7.06
CA LEU A 118 24.06 16.13 6.55
C LEU A 118 24.65 14.72 6.45
N GLN A 119 25.90 14.60 6.00
CA GLN A 119 26.63 13.33 5.94
C GLN A 119 26.87 12.75 7.34
N SER A 120 27.17 13.61 8.32
CA SER A 120 27.34 13.18 9.72
C SER A 120 26.03 12.63 10.30
N LEU A 121 24.90 13.22 9.94
CA LEU A 121 23.58 12.74 10.34
C LEU A 121 23.24 11.39 9.68
N GLN A 122 23.53 11.23 8.38
CA GLN A 122 23.35 9.94 7.68
C GLN A 122 24.08 8.80 8.40
N ILE A 123 25.37 8.99 8.69
CA ILE A 123 26.17 7.97 9.39
C ILE A 123 25.57 7.62 10.74
N LYS A 124 25.08 8.61 11.51
CA LYS A 124 24.41 8.35 12.80
C LYS A 124 23.14 7.50 12.62
N LEU A 125 22.32 7.81 11.61
CA LEU A 125 21.07 7.09 11.34
C LEU A 125 21.32 5.64 10.89
N GLU A 126 22.36 5.38 10.09
CA GLU A 126 22.72 4.03 9.66
C GLU A 126 23.12 3.10 10.81
N HIS A 127 23.71 3.65 11.88
CA HIS A 127 24.11 2.88 13.06
C HIS A 127 22.99 2.75 14.10
N GLU A 128 21.89 3.50 13.97
CA GLU A 128 20.74 3.43 14.87
C GLU A 128 19.79 2.29 14.48
N LYS A 129 19.72 1.23 15.31
CA LYS A 129 18.78 0.10 15.11
C LYS A 129 17.29 0.46 15.10
N ILE A 130 16.91 1.66 15.54
CA ILE A 130 15.51 2.08 15.65
C ILE A 130 15.04 2.80 14.39
N VAL A 131 15.96 3.22 13.52
CA VAL A 131 15.62 3.94 12.29
C VAL A 131 15.20 2.93 11.22
N ASP A 132 14.09 3.24 10.53
CA ASP A 132 13.58 2.41 9.45
C ASP A 132 14.41 2.61 8.17
N ASP A 133 14.60 1.54 7.40
CA ASP A 133 15.37 1.55 6.16
C ASP A 133 14.87 2.62 5.17
N LEU A 134 13.57 2.94 5.16
CA LEU A 134 13.00 3.99 4.30
C LEU A 134 13.49 5.40 4.67
N CYS A 135 13.80 5.64 5.95
CA CYS A 135 14.39 6.90 6.38
C CYS A 135 15.85 7.03 5.90
N ILE A 136 16.60 5.92 5.94
CA ILE A 136 17.98 5.86 5.45
C ILE A 136 17.99 6.04 3.93
N GLU A 137 17.11 5.34 3.22
CA GLU A 137 16.89 5.52 1.78
C GLU A 137 16.58 6.99 1.45
N GLY A 138 15.65 7.60 2.19
CA GLY A 138 15.32 9.01 2.03
C GLY A 138 16.53 9.94 2.21
N MET A 139 17.39 9.69 3.20
CA MET A 139 18.58 10.51 3.46
C MET A 139 19.56 10.42 2.30
N ASN A 140 19.81 9.21 1.81
CA ASN A 140 20.75 8.97 0.73
C ASN A 140 20.30 9.67 -0.55
N HIS A 141 19.00 9.62 -0.86
CA HIS A 141 18.46 10.33 -2.01
C HIS A 141 18.47 11.84 -1.83
N LEU A 142 18.18 12.34 -0.63
CA LEU A 142 18.25 13.78 -0.35
C LEU A 142 19.68 14.31 -0.56
N ILE A 143 20.70 13.63 -0.04
CA ILE A 143 22.11 13.99 -0.23
C ILE A 143 22.45 14.01 -1.72
N ASN A 144 22.15 12.92 -2.44
CA ASN A 144 22.43 12.85 -3.89
C ASN A 144 21.74 13.96 -4.68
N CYS A 145 20.50 14.31 -4.33
CA CYS A 145 19.79 15.39 -4.99
C CYS A 145 20.39 16.76 -4.69
N LEU A 146 20.80 17.00 -3.45
CA LEU A 146 21.45 18.25 -3.05
C LEU A 146 22.81 18.41 -3.72
N ASP A 147 23.63 17.36 -3.76
CA ASP A 147 24.93 17.37 -4.43
C ASP A 147 24.75 17.74 -5.91
N HIS A 148 23.80 17.11 -6.60
CA HIS A 148 23.51 17.42 -8.01
C HIS A 148 23.04 18.87 -8.21
N TYR A 149 22.14 19.35 -7.35
CA TYR A 149 21.65 20.73 -7.40
C TYR A 149 22.76 21.77 -7.16
N LEU A 150 23.67 21.49 -6.23
CA LEU A 150 24.79 22.37 -5.89
C LEU A 150 25.85 22.36 -7.00
N ASP A 151 26.13 21.20 -7.61
CA ASP A 151 27.05 21.06 -8.74
C ASP A 151 26.58 21.89 -9.96
N GLU A 152 25.27 21.86 -10.26
CA GLU A 152 24.69 22.69 -11.33
C GLU A 152 24.76 24.20 -11.03
N LYS A 153 24.76 24.58 -9.75
CA LYS A 153 24.80 25.98 -9.28
C LYS A 153 26.20 26.49 -8.95
N SER A 154 27.27 25.83 -9.39
CA SER A 154 28.69 26.01 -9.03
C SER A 154 29.36 27.37 -9.34
N ASN A 155 28.64 28.49 -9.24
CA ASN A 155 29.18 29.81 -8.89
C ASN A 155 28.96 30.19 -7.40
N VAL A 156 28.30 29.35 -6.59
CA VAL A 156 27.96 29.69 -5.19
C VAL A 156 29.05 29.18 -4.23
N SER A 157 29.87 30.09 -3.73
CA SER A 157 30.94 29.85 -2.75
C SER A 157 30.46 29.81 -1.29
N GLU A 158 29.18 29.53 -1.02
CA GLU A 158 28.58 29.72 0.30
C GLU A 158 27.71 28.50 0.69
N SER A 159 28.33 27.34 0.90
CA SER A 159 27.65 26.16 1.48
C SER A 159 27.34 26.31 2.97
N GLU A 160 27.92 27.32 3.64
CA GLU A 160 27.75 27.62 5.07
C GLU A 160 26.39 28.28 5.38
N ASP A 161 25.67 28.71 4.35
CA ASP A 161 24.45 29.53 4.46
C ASP A 161 23.14 28.77 4.16
N ILE A 162 23.19 27.43 4.06
CA ILE A 162 22.02 26.62 3.74
C ILE A 162 21.65 25.71 4.92
N TYR A 163 20.44 25.90 5.41
CA TYR A 163 19.86 25.13 6.51
C TYR A 163 18.76 24.20 6.01
N LEU A 164 18.76 22.99 6.54
CA LEU A 164 17.77 21.97 6.27
C LEU A 164 16.95 21.70 7.53
N LYS A 165 15.63 21.77 7.41
CA LYS A 165 14.67 21.29 8.42
C LYS A 165 13.98 20.05 7.88
N ILE A 166 13.97 18.98 8.66
CA ILE A 166 13.28 17.73 8.33
C ILE A 166 12.13 17.52 9.30
N TYR A 167 10.96 17.16 8.79
CA TYR A 167 9.71 17.05 9.53
C TYR A 167 9.14 15.63 9.50
N ALA A 168 8.47 15.24 10.58
CA ALA A 168 7.80 13.95 10.68
C ALA A 168 6.43 13.93 9.99
N THR A 169 5.78 15.09 9.88
CA THR A 169 4.39 15.21 9.45
C THR A 169 4.15 16.41 8.56
N GLY A 170 3.24 16.26 7.58
CA GLY A 170 2.73 17.33 6.74
C GLY A 170 1.21 17.34 6.76
N ILE A 171 0.61 18.52 6.68
CA ILE A 171 -0.84 18.72 6.62
C ILE A 171 -1.19 19.21 5.22
N LEU A 172 -2.08 18.50 4.56
CA LEU A 172 -2.64 18.86 3.26
C LEU A 172 -3.85 19.80 3.46
N SER A 173 -4.20 20.55 2.42
CA SER A 173 -5.35 21.49 2.37
C SER A 173 -6.72 20.84 2.65
N ASN A 174 -6.82 19.52 2.49
CA ASN A 174 -8.01 18.75 2.88
C ASN A 174 -7.99 18.31 4.36
N ASN A 175 -7.06 18.83 5.17
CA ASN A 175 -6.76 18.46 6.56
C ASN A 175 -6.28 17.01 6.77
N GLU A 176 -5.93 16.27 5.70
CA GLU A 176 -5.28 14.97 5.86
C GLU A 176 -3.80 15.14 6.25
N ILE A 177 -3.29 14.16 6.99
CA ILE A 177 -1.92 14.20 7.53
C ILE A 177 -1.07 13.15 6.80
N ILE A 178 0.01 13.60 6.18
CA ILE A 178 1.07 12.74 5.66
C ILE A 178 2.17 12.56 6.71
N TYR A 179 2.76 11.37 6.75
CA TYR A 179 3.78 10.98 7.71
C TYR A 179 5.03 10.52 6.98
N ALA A 180 6.20 10.90 7.51
CA ALA A 180 7.51 10.43 7.08
C ALA A 180 8.42 10.31 8.31
N THR A 181 8.21 9.28 9.13
CA THR A 181 8.97 9.12 10.37
C THR A 181 9.19 7.66 10.77
N SER A 182 10.38 7.37 11.29
CA SER A 182 10.73 6.06 11.82
C SER A 182 10.16 5.77 13.22
N LYS A 183 9.72 6.81 13.96
CA LYS A 183 9.35 6.70 15.39
C LYS A 183 7.95 7.25 15.68
N PHE A 184 6.91 6.65 15.11
CA PHE A 184 5.50 6.95 15.40
C PHE A 184 4.88 5.87 16.32
N HIS A 185 4.63 6.21 17.59
CA HIS A 185 4.16 5.24 18.61
C HIS A 185 4.98 3.94 18.65
N GLY A 186 6.30 4.06 18.50
CA GLY A 186 7.23 2.91 18.51
C GLY A 186 7.29 2.11 17.21
N ARG A 187 6.72 2.61 16.11
CA ARG A 187 6.81 2.00 14.77
C ARG A 187 7.06 3.06 13.69
N ALA A 188 7.65 2.62 12.58
CA ALA A 188 7.78 3.46 11.41
C ALA A 188 6.42 3.76 10.76
N ARG A 189 6.26 4.98 10.25
CA ARG A 189 5.06 5.42 9.54
C ARG A 189 5.45 6.34 8.38
N PHE A 190 5.24 5.83 7.17
CA PHE A 190 5.46 6.52 5.90
C PHE A 190 4.19 6.44 5.05
N SER A 191 3.69 7.59 4.62
CA SER A 191 2.43 7.67 3.87
C SER A 191 2.59 7.27 2.42
N ASP A 192 1.63 6.50 1.92
CA ASP A 192 1.41 6.29 0.48
C ASP A 192 0.63 7.48 -0.09
N VAL A 193 1.05 7.99 -1.24
CA VAL A 193 0.47 9.16 -1.91
C VAL A 193 0.19 8.88 -3.38
N ALA A 194 -0.80 9.59 -3.92
CA ALA A 194 -1.12 9.64 -5.33
C ALA A 194 -0.97 11.08 -5.79
N ILE A 195 -0.15 11.32 -6.81
CA ILE A 195 0.24 12.65 -7.29
C ILE A 195 -0.19 12.77 -8.73
N ALA A 196 -0.96 13.80 -9.05
CA ALA A 196 -1.31 14.13 -10.43
C ALA A 196 -0.11 14.81 -11.09
N MET A 197 0.38 14.24 -12.18
CA MET A 197 1.49 14.80 -12.96
C MET A 197 0.93 15.48 -14.21
N GLU A 198 1.23 16.76 -14.42
CA GLU A 198 0.75 17.49 -15.60
C GLU A 198 1.59 17.20 -16.86
N ASP A 199 2.92 17.17 -16.75
CA ASP A 199 3.84 16.89 -17.87
C ASP A 199 5.05 16.07 -17.39
N ALA A 200 4.93 14.75 -17.39
CA ALA A 200 6.01 13.87 -16.94
C ALA A 200 6.40 12.87 -18.02
N ASP A 201 7.71 12.70 -18.27
CA ASP A 201 8.31 11.58 -19.01
C ASP A 201 8.19 10.22 -18.27
N TYR A 202 7.20 10.14 -17.37
CA TYR A 202 6.89 8.99 -16.55
C TYR A 202 5.64 8.32 -17.08
N LEU A 203 5.59 7.00 -16.95
CA LEU A 203 4.33 6.29 -17.15
C LEU A 203 3.37 6.79 -16.06
N THR A 204 2.16 7.23 -16.44
CA THR A 204 1.07 7.59 -15.51
C THR A 204 -0.16 6.65 -15.65
N ASP A 205 -0.93 6.49 -14.59
CA ASP A 205 -2.26 5.85 -14.59
C ASP A 205 -3.31 6.96 -14.74
N ASP A 206 -3.72 7.25 -15.97
CA ASP A 206 -4.58 8.41 -16.31
C ASP A 206 -4.06 9.75 -15.74
N GLY A 207 -2.74 9.99 -15.85
CA GLY A 207 -2.11 11.21 -15.32
C GLY A 207 -1.73 11.15 -13.84
N ILE A 208 -1.95 10.02 -13.16
CA ILE A 208 -1.63 9.84 -11.74
C ILE A 208 -0.42 8.93 -11.56
N CYS A 209 0.52 9.35 -10.71
CA CYS A 209 1.63 8.54 -10.24
C CYS A 209 1.42 8.19 -8.76
N TYR A 210 1.87 7.00 -8.36
CA TYR A 210 1.76 6.54 -6.97
C TYR A 210 3.14 6.41 -6.36
N GLY A 211 3.29 6.82 -5.10
CA GLY A 211 4.56 6.73 -4.42
C GLY A 211 4.43 6.68 -2.90
N LYS A 212 5.58 6.51 -2.25
CA LYS A 212 5.71 6.56 -0.80
C LYS A 212 6.50 7.80 -0.41
N VAL A 213 5.98 8.58 0.52
CA VAL A 213 6.72 9.70 1.10
C VAL A 213 7.84 9.16 1.95
N LEU A 214 9.08 9.49 1.60
CA LEU A 214 10.27 9.14 2.37
C LEU A 214 10.65 10.26 3.33
N MET A 215 10.54 11.52 2.90
CA MET A 215 10.89 12.69 3.71
C MET A 215 10.05 13.91 3.39
N LEU A 216 9.93 14.76 4.42
CA LEU A 216 9.38 16.10 4.36
C LEU A 216 10.47 17.04 4.85
N ALA A 217 10.88 17.99 4.02
CA ALA A 217 11.95 18.90 4.36
C ALA A 217 11.70 20.31 3.87
N GLU A 218 12.32 21.29 4.52
CA GLU A 218 12.38 22.67 4.08
C GLU A 218 13.84 23.08 3.98
N ILE A 219 14.21 23.64 2.83
CA ILE A 219 15.53 24.24 2.63
C ILE A 219 15.40 25.75 2.80
N SER A 220 16.22 26.29 3.69
CA SER A 220 16.33 27.73 3.94
C SER A 220 17.71 28.21 3.52
N PHE A 221 17.76 29.21 2.65
CA PHE A 221 18.99 29.88 2.27
C PHE A 221 19.07 31.21 3.04
N LEU A 222 20.17 31.51 3.74
CA LEU A 222 20.31 32.69 4.59
C LEU A 222 20.15 34.04 3.84
N LEU A 223 20.39 34.06 2.54
CA LEU A 223 20.31 35.25 1.68
C LEU A 223 18.88 35.56 1.19
N ASN A 224 17.96 36.03 2.05
CA ASN A 224 16.63 36.57 1.65
C ASN A 224 15.82 35.75 0.61
N HIS A 225 16.15 34.48 0.44
CA HIS A 225 15.56 33.60 -0.55
C HIS A 225 14.39 32.86 0.10
N PRO A 226 13.36 32.50 -0.69
CA PRO A 226 12.20 31.81 -0.16
C PRO A 226 12.59 30.44 0.43
N ILE A 227 11.90 30.05 1.50
CA ILE A 227 11.96 28.69 2.05
C ILE A 227 11.38 27.76 0.98
N LEU A 228 12.14 26.72 0.62
CA LEU A 228 11.73 25.74 -0.37
C LEU A 228 11.22 24.48 0.35
N PRO A 229 9.89 24.24 0.41
CA PRO A 229 9.35 22.98 0.89
C PRO A 229 9.58 21.88 -0.15
N ILE A 230 10.10 20.76 0.31
CA ILE A 230 10.46 19.61 -0.51
C ILE A 230 9.84 18.36 0.10
N VAL A 231 9.24 17.55 -0.76
CA VAL A 231 8.78 16.22 -0.41
C VAL A 231 9.52 15.22 -1.27
N LEU A 232 10.19 14.28 -0.61
CA LEU A 232 10.90 13.20 -1.29
C LEU A 232 9.99 11.99 -1.39
N VAL A 233 9.73 11.54 -2.62
CA VAL A 233 8.80 10.44 -2.92
C VAL A 233 9.54 9.31 -3.62
N HIS A 234 9.39 8.09 -3.09
CA HIS A 234 9.75 6.86 -3.78
C HIS A 234 8.60 6.44 -4.69
N TRP A 235 8.79 6.50 -6.00
CA TRP A 235 7.76 6.13 -6.97
C TRP A 235 7.57 4.62 -7.07
N TYR A 236 6.31 4.19 -7.16
CA TYR A 236 5.97 2.81 -7.41
C TYR A 236 5.98 2.47 -8.89
N ASP A 237 6.72 1.42 -9.26
CA ASP A 237 6.67 0.84 -10.61
C ASP A 237 5.33 0.10 -10.83
N TYR A 238 4.32 0.87 -11.22
CA TYR A 238 2.97 0.34 -11.47
C TYR A 238 2.81 -0.18 -12.92
N TYR A 239 3.75 0.12 -13.84
CA TYR A 239 3.66 -0.29 -15.26
C TYR A 239 4.94 -1.02 -15.75
N SER A 240 4.85 -2.35 -15.89
CA SER A 240 5.98 -3.16 -16.38
C SER A 240 6.14 -3.03 -17.90
N LYS A 241 7.09 -2.21 -18.33
CA LYS A 241 8.06 -2.59 -19.36
C LYS A 241 9.41 -1.99 -18.97
N ARG A 242 10.28 -2.84 -18.41
CA ARG A 242 11.74 -2.69 -18.24
C ARG A 242 12.24 -1.23 -18.24
N HIS A 243 12.54 -0.65 -17.07
CA HIS A 243 13.63 0.31 -16.75
C HIS A 243 13.36 0.99 -15.37
N PRO A 244 14.36 1.65 -14.73
CA PRO A 244 14.64 1.56 -13.29
C PRO A 244 13.72 2.40 -12.40
N ILE A 245 13.77 2.08 -11.09
CA ILE A 245 13.26 2.92 -10.00
C ILE A 245 13.84 4.33 -10.22
N LYS A 246 12.95 5.29 -10.45
CA LYS A 246 13.29 6.71 -10.59
C LYS A 246 12.78 7.41 -9.33
N PHE A 247 13.55 8.35 -8.82
CA PHE A 247 13.20 9.21 -7.68
C PHE A 247 12.99 10.62 -8.20
N SER A 248 12.04 11.37 -7.64
CA SER A 248 11.93 12.79 -7.93
C SER A 248 11.65 13.59 -6.67
N ILE A 249 12.14 14.83 -6.67
CA ILE A 249 11.72 15.88 -5.76
C ILE A 249 10.45 16.49 -6.33
N CYS A 250 9.37 16.50 -5.56
CA CYS A 250 8.20 17.32 -5.89
C CYS A 250 8.33 18.66 -5.16
N SER A 251 8.69 19.71 -5.89
CA SER A 251 8.55 21.09 -5.46
C SER A 251 7.38 21.68 -6.23
N GLU A 252 6.29 21.97 -5.52
CA GLU A 252 5.01 22.52 -6.01
C GLU A 252 4.00 21.49 -6.53
N GLU A 253 2.89 21.39 -5.78
CA GLU A 253 1.69 20.57 -6.01
C GLU A 253 1.83 19.05 -5.76
N ILE A 254 1.50 18.64 -4.53
CA ILE A 254 0.97 17.31 -4.18
C ILE A 254 -0.55 17.43 -4.15
#